data_AF-A0A1F6WIG7-F1
#
_entry.id   AF-A0A1F6WIG7-F1
#
_cell.length_a   1.000
_cell.length_b   1.000
_cell.length_c   1.000
_cell.angle_alpha   90.00
_cell.angle_beta   90.00
_cell.angle_gamma   90.00
#
_symmetry.space_group_name_H-M   'P 1'
#
loop_
_entity.id
_entity.type
_entity.pdbx_description
1 polymer ?
#
loop_
_entity_poly.entity_id
_entity_poly.type
_entity_poly.pdbx_seq_one_letter_code
_entity_poly.pdbx_strand_id
1 'polypeptide(L)'
;MIKKINWIKFGAGWILCFFLRMLPFRPPNIEPVLAFQMPFAKRHGYIIGFIFAFFNIILYDLLTAGLGPWTFMTATAYGFLGLWAAYFFRKRESTGLNYAVFAIMGTLFYDAVTGLTLGPLFFNQPFAVALAGQVPFTALHLLGNVGLAFFVSPLVNKWISTPLAVDKSFALTPPAGLQLDQR
;
A
#
# COMPACT_ATOMS: atom_id res chain seq x y z
N MET A 1 7.22 -0.22 -17.02
CA MET A 1 8.59 0.28 -16.77
C MET A 1 8.68 0.71 -15.31
N ILE A 2 9.53 0.05 -14.51
CA ILE A 2 9.77 0.44 -13.12
C ILE A 2 10.57 1.75 -13.13
N LYS A 3 10.15 2.75 -12.36
CA LYS A 3 10.82 4.05 -12.27
C LYS A 3 11.67 4.14 -11.01
N LYS A 4 12.79 4.87 -11.11
CA LYS A 4 13.62 5.22 -9.96
C LYS A 4 12.75 5.84 -8.86
N ILE A 5 13.00 5.44 -7.62
CA ILE A 5 12.29 5.91 -6.45
C ILE A 5 12.74 7.33 -6.09
N ASN A 6 11.76 8.19 -5.81
CA ASN A 6 12.01 9.46 -5.13
C ASN A 6 11.75 9.21 -3.64
N TRP A 7 12.83 9.13 -2.85
CA TRP A 7 12.77 8.76 -1.44
C TRP A 7 11.98 9.76 -0.58
N ILE A 8 11.98 11.05 -0.95
CA ILE A 8 11.19 12.07 -0.26
C ILE A 8 9.70 11.76 -0.39
N LYS A 9 9.25 11.45 -1.61
CA LYS A 9 7.84 11.10 -1.85
C LYS A 9 7.45 9.76 -1.25
N PHE A 10 8.35 8.79 -1.29
CA PHE A 10 8.13 7.52 -0.61
C PHE A 10 7.95 7.73 0.90
N GLY A 11 8.89 8.40 1.55
CA GLY A 11 8.82 8.72 2.97
C GLY A 11 7.57 9.51 3.32
N ALA A 12 7.25 10.58 2.59
CA ALA A 12 6.06 11.39 2.83
C ALA A 12 4.75 10.59 2.66
N GLY A 13 4.66 9.74 1.63
CA GLY A 13 3.46 8.92 1.40
C GLY A 13 3.31 7.82 2.45
N TRP A 14 4.43 7.23 2.87
CA TRP A 14 4.47 6.24 3.93
C TRP A 14 4.07 6.85 5.29
N ILE A 15 4.65 8.01 5.63
CA ILE A 15 4.35 8.78 6.85
C ILE A 15 2.88 9.22 6.86
N LEU A 16 2.37 9.74 5.75
CA LEU A 16 0.96 10.13 5.63
C LEU A 16 0.04 8.92 5.85
N CYS A 17 0.31 7.79 5.18
CA CYS A 17 -0.43 6.55 5.40
C CYS A 17 -0.36 6.11 6.86
N PHE A 18 0.81 6.20 7.48
CA PHE A 18 1.03 5.86 8.89
C PHE A 18 0.18 6.72 9.83
N PHE A 19 0.24 8.05 9.71
CA PHE A 19 -0.55 8.96 10.55
C PHE A 19 -2.05 8.80 10.34
N LEU A 20 -2.51 8.55 9.11
CA LEU A 20 -3.92 8.27 8.85
C LEU A 20 -4.41 7.01 9.59
N ARG A 21 -3.54 6.02 9.81
CA ARG A 21 -3.85 4.84 10.65
C ARG A 21 -3.88 5.16 12.15
N MET A 22 -3.15 6.19 12.58
CA MET A 22 -3.14 6.63 13.97
C MET A 22 -4.33 7.52 14.34
N LEU A 23 -5.18 7.92 13.37
CA LEU A 23 -6.37 8.72 13.67
C LEU A 23 -7.31 7.98 14.64
N PRO A 24 -7.73 8.64 15.73
CA PRO A 24 -8.70 8.07 16.65
C PRO A 24 -10.09 7.94 15.97
N PHE A 25 -10.91 7.01 16.44
CA PHE A 25 -12.30 6.80 15.99
C PHE A 25 -12.47 6.42 14.50
N ARG A 26 -11.44 5.81 13.89
CA ARG A 26 -11.58 5.21 12.57
C ARG A 26 -12.45 3.94 12.65
N PRO A 27 -13.35 3.69 11.67
CA PRO A 27 -14.06 2.43 11.62
C PRO A 27 -13.07 1.25 11.55
N PRO A 28 -13.35 0.15 12.24
CA PRO A 28 -12.47 -1.02 12.22
C PRO A 28 -12.25 -1.49 10.78
N ASN A 29 -11.00 -1.78 10.43
CA ASN A 29 -10.58 -2.30 9.12
C ASN A 29 -10.81 -1.38 7.91
N ILE A 30 -11.06 -0.09 8.13
CA ILE A 30 -10.93 0.91 7.07
C ILE A 30 -9.53 1.51 7.19
N GLU A 31 -8.57 0.97 6.42
CA GLU A 31 -7.16 1.37 6.49
C GLU A 31 -6.63 1.91 5.15
N PRO A 32 -5.79 2.95 5.17
CA PRO A 32 -5.21 3.53 3.95
C PRO A 32 -4.10 2.67 3.32
N VAL A 33 -3.63 1.61 3.99
CA VAL A 33 -2.45 0.83 3.58
C VAL A 33 -2.59 0.33 2.14
N LEU A 34 -3.70 -0.33 1.82
CA LEU A 34 -3.94 -0.86 0.46
C LEU A 34 -3.98 0.27 -0.58
N ALA A 35 -4.66 1.37 -0.26
CA ALA A 35 -4.83 2.50 -1.17
C ALA A 35 -3.51 3.21 -1.49
N PHE A 36 -2.58 3.28 -0.53
CA PHE A 36 -1.25 3.87 -0.73
C PHE A 36 -0.27 2.87 -1.35
N GLN A 37 -0.24 1.62 -0.89
CA GLN A 37 0.75 0.64 -1.34
C GLN A 37 0.64 0.36 -2.84
N MET A 38 -0.58 0.32 -3.40
CA MET A 38 -0.80 -0.05 -4.80
C MET A 38 -0.09 0.88 -5.80
N PRO A 39 -0.25 2.22 -5.73
CA PRO A 39 0.52 3.17 -6.54
C PRO A 39 2.04 3.04 -6.40
N PHE A 40 2.55 2.88 -5.17
CA PHE A 40 3.98 2.73 -4.93
C PHE A 40 4.52 1.43 -5.51
N ALA A 41 3.82 0.31 -5.30
CA ALA A 41 4.14 -1.01 -5.85
C ALA A 41 4.15 -0.99 -7.38
N LYS A 42 3.13 -0.38 -7.99
CA LYS A 42 3.05 -0.23 -9.44
C LYS A 42 4.25 0.51 -10.02
N ARG A 43 4.63 1.64 -9.40
CA ARG A 43 5.62 2.55 -9.95
C ARG A 43 7.06 2.09 -9.70
N HIS A 44 7.30 1.50 -8.53
CA HIS A 44 8.64 1.21 -8.03
C HIS A 44 8.91 -0.29 -7.84
N GLY A 45 7.92 -1.13 -8.15
CA GLY A 45 8.08 -2.58 -8.22
C GLY A 45 7.79 -3.31 -6.91
N TYR A 46 8.02 -4.61 -6.99
CA TYR A 46 7.68 -5.61 -5.98
C TYR A 46 8.19 -5.27 -4.58
N ILE A 47 9.50 -5.07 -4.44
CA ILE A 47 10.14 -4.84 -3.14
C ILE A 47 9.55 -3.61 -2.46
N ILE A 48 9.33 -2.52 -3.20
CA ILE A 48 8.75 -1.29 -2.66
C ILE A 48 7.31 -1.52 -2.19
N GLY A 49 6.51 -2.27 -2.93
CA GLY A 49 5.16 -2.66 -2.50
C GLY A 49 5.18 -3.44 -1.19
N PHE A 50 6.08 -4.43 -1.08
CA PHE A 50 6.21 -5.26 0.12
C PHE A 50 6.62 -4.44 1.35
N ILE A 51 7.74 -3.73 1.25
CA ILE A 51 8.30 -2.99 2.40
C ILE A 51 7.36 -1.86 2.86
N PHE A 52 6.60 -1.26 1.93
CA PHE A 52 5.67 -0.19 2.26
C PHE A 52 4.67 -0.70 3.30
N ALA A 53 3.98 -1.80 2.99
CA ALA A 53 2.93 -2.33 3.84
C ALA A 53 3.49 -3.02 5.10
N PHE A 54 4.51 -3.85 4.91
CA PHE A 54 5.10 -4.67 5.96
C PHE A 54 5.60 -3.83 7.14
N PHE A 55 6.44 -2.82 6.87
CA PHE A 55 6.95 -1.97 7.94
C PHE A 55 5.90 -1.00 8.47
N ASN A 56 4.91 -0.59 7.66
CA ASN A 56 3.85 0.29 8.14
C ASN A 56 3.02 -0.41 9.21
N ILE A 57 2.69 -1.69 9.01
CA ILE A 57 1.98 -2.53 9.98
C ILE A 57 2.84 -2.80 11.21
N ILE A 58 4.08 -3.24 11.04
CA ILE A 58 4.98 -3.52 12.18
C ILE A 58 5.15 -2.28 13.07
N LEU A 59 5.43 -1.11 12.48
CA LEU A 59 5.63 0.10 13.27
C LEU A 59 4.33 0.54 13.95
N TYR A 60 3.18 0.35 13.30
CA TYR A 60 1.89 0.74 13.86
C TYR A 60 1.58 -0.09 15.09
N ASP A 61 1.69 -1.41 14.98
CA ASP A 61 1.44 -2.33 16.09
C ASP A 61 2.44 -2.09 17.22
N LEU A 62 3.73 -1.91 16.91
CA LEU A 62 4.76 -1.55 17.89
C LEU A 62 4.37 -0.35 18.75
N LEU A 63 3.74 0.68 18.16
CA LEU A 63 3.40 1.92 18.85
C LEU A 63 2.01 1.94 19.48
N THR A 64 1.13 0.99 19.15
CA THR A 64 -0.29 1.06 19.55
C THR A 64 -0.79 -0.14 20.35
N ALA A 65 -0.40 -1.35 19.97
CA ALA A 65 -0.95 -2.59 20.53
C ALA A 65 0.12 -3.55 21.06
N GLY A 66 1.40 -3.26 20.80
CA GLY A 66 2.51 -4.17 21.03
C GLY A 66 2.73 -5.14 19.86
N LEU A 67 3.93 -5.72 19.79
CA LEU A 67 4.27 -6.72 18.78
C LEU A 67 3.80 -8.11 19.22
N GLY A 68 3.19 -8.85 18.29
CA GLY A 68 2.83 -10.25 18.52
C GLY A 68 2.84 -11.08 17.23
N PRO A 69 2.57 -12.39 17.32
CA PRO A 69 2.48 -13.26 16.14
C PRO A 69 1.50 -12.72 15.09
N TRP A 70 0.39 -12.11 15.54
CA TRP A 70 -0.60 -11.49 14.66
C TRP A 70 -0.01 -10.38 13.80
N THR A 71 0.83 -9.50 14.37
CA THR A 71 1.53 -8.44 13.64
C THR A 71 2.34 -8.98 12.47
N PHE A 72 3.11 -10.06 12.69
CA PHE A 72 3.93 -10.64 11.64
C PHE A 72 3.09 -11.31 10.55
N MET A 73 1.98 -11.96 10.92
CA MET A 73 1.06 -12.57 9.97
C MET A 73 0.38 -11.53 9.08
N THR A 74 -0.18 -10.46 9.67
CA THR A 74 -0.87 -9.39 8.93
C THR A 74 0.11 -8.56 8.10
N ALA A 75 1.27 -8.19 8.64
CA ALA A 75 2.31 -7.46 7.92
C ALA A 75 2.80 -8.26 6.71
N THR A 76 2.99 -9.57 6.86
CA THR A 76 3.41 -10.46 5.77
C THR A 76 2.33 -10.59 4.70
N ALA A 77 1.07 -10.82 5.10
CA ALA A 77 -0.05 -10.91 4.17
C ALA A 77 -0.23 -9.61 3.35
N TYR A 78 -0.16 -8.45 4.00
CA TYR A 78 -0.17 -7.15 3.32
C TYR A 78 1.07 -6.92 2.44
N GLY A 79 2.25 -7.34 2.90
CA GLY A 79 3.47 -7.31 2.09
C GLY A 79 3.30 -8.09 0.78
N PHE A 80 2.70 -9.28 0.83
CA PHE A 80 2.38 -10.07 -0.35
C PHE A 80 1.32 -9.41 -1.25
N LEU A 81 0.33 -8.71 -0.67
CA LEU A 81 -0.57 -7.86 -1.49
C LEU A 81 0.20 -6.76 -2.23
N GLY A 82 1.24 -6.18 -1.62
CA GLY A 82 2.14 -5.23 -2.27
C GLY A 82 2.88 -5.85 -3.47
N LEU A 83 3.38 -7.08 -3.32
CA LEU A 83 3.99 -7.85 -4.42
C LEU A 83 2.97 -8.12 -5.55
N TRP A 84 1.77 -8.55 -5.18
CA TRP A 84 0.70 -8.81 -6.14
C TRP A 84 0.24 -7.54 -6.84
N ALA A 85 0.19 -6.40 -6.16
CA ALA A 85 -0.14 -5.11 -6.76
C ALA A 85 0.88 -4.74 -7.84
N ALA A 86 2.18 -4.88 -7.56
CA ALA A 86 3.23 -4.63 -8.54
C ALA A 86 3.04 -5.50 -9.80
N TYR A 87 2.71 -6.78 -9.63
CA TYR A 87 2.39 -7.69 -10.74
C TYR A 87 1.13 -7.26 -11.50
N PHE A 88 0.03 -7.01 -10.79
CA PHE A 88 -1.27 -6.72 -11.36
C PHE A 88 -1.24 -5.43 -12.18
N PHE A 89 -0.60 -4.37 -11.67
CA PHE A 89 -0.60 -3.07 -12.31
C PHE A 89 0.48 -2.89 -13.38
N ARG A 90 1.38 -3.86 -13.60
CA ARG A 90 2.48 -3.75 -14.57
C ARG A 90 2.01 -3.48 -16.02
N LYS A 91 0.81 -3.93 -16.36
CA LYS A 91 0.17 -3.82 -17.69
C LYS A 91 -1.21 -3.13 -17.63
N ARG A 92 -1.55 -2.48 -16.51
CA ARG A 92 -2.85 -1.84 -16.32
C ARG A 92 -2.66 -0.35 -16.09
N GLU A 93 -3.65 0.46 -16.44
CA GLU A 93 -3.62 1.91 -16.19
C GLU A 93 -3.90 2.25 -14.72
N SER A 94 -3.48 3.44 -14.28
CA SER A 94 -3.65 3.91 -12.89
C SER A 94 -5.02 4.59 -12.71
N THR A 95 -6.09 3.89 -13.04
CA THR A 95 -7.47 4.38 -12.92
C THR A 95 -8.11 3.94 -11.61
N GLY A 96 -9.10 4.70 -11.12
CA GLY A 96 -9.84 4.35 -9.91
C GLY A 96 -10.48 2.96 -10.00
N LEU A 97 -11.04 2.60 -11.17
CA LEU A 97 -11.62 1.28 -11.41
C LEU A 97 -10.59 0.14 -11.30
N ASN A 98 -9.40 0.28 -11.90
CA ASN A 98 -8.37 -0.77 -11.78
C ASN A 98 -7.89 -0.93 -10.33
N TYR A 99 -7.79 0.17 -9.58
CA TYR A 99 -7.47 0.12 -8.15
C TYR A 99 -8.59 -0.54 -7.33
N ALA A 100 -9.85 -0.18 -7.58
CA ALA A 100 -11.01 -0.79 -6.94
C ALA A 100 -11.09 -2.31 -7.20
N VAL A 101 -10.89 -2.74 -8.46
CA VAL A 101 -10.86 -4.17 -8.81
C VAL A 101 -9.77 -4.92 -8.05
N PHE A 102 -8.56 -4.37 -7.97
CA PHE A 102 -7.51 -4.96 -7.15
C PHE A 102 -7.89 -4.97 -5.68
N ALA A 103 -8.48 -3.89 -5.17
CA ALA A 103 -8.87 -3.80 -3.78
C ALA A 103 -9.91 -4.86 -3.39
N ILE A 104 -10.90 -5.15 -4.25
CA ILE A 104 -11.85 -6.25 -4.05
C ILE A 104 -11.09 -7.58 -3.92
N MET A 105 -10.28 -7.92 -4.92
CA MET A 105 -9.56 -9.20 -4.93
C MET A 105 -8.56 -9.33 -3.77
N GLY A 106 -7.83 -8.24 -3.48
CA GLY A 106 -6.85 -8.17 -2.40
C GLY A 106 -7.48 -8.29 -1.02
N THR A 107 -8.64 -7.66 -0.81
CA THR A 107 -9.38 -7.72 0.46
C THR A 107 -9.90 -9.14 0.70
N LEU A 108 -10.58 -9.72 -0.29
CA LEU A 108 -11.09 -11.09 -0.20
C LEU A 108 -9.96 -12.10 0.06
N PHE A 109 -8.82 -11.96 -0.64
CA PHE A 109 -7.66 -12.81 -0.42
C PHE A 109 -7.09 -12.64 0.99
N TYR A 110 -6.89 -11.41 1.44
CA TYR A 110 -6.36 -11.11 2.76
C TYR A 110 -7.28 -11.64 3.87
N ASP A 111 -8.57 -11.45 3.74
CA ASP A 111 -9.58 -11.88 4.72
C ASP A 111 -9.71 -13.41 4.75
N ALA A 112 -9.59 -14.08 3.60
CA ALA A 112 -9.56 -15.54 3.56
C ALA A 112 -8.29 -16.11 4.22
N VAL A 113 -7.12 -15.51 3.95
CA VAL A 113 -5.84 -15.95 4.54
C VAL A 113 -5.82 -15.66 6.05
N THR A 114 -6.20 -14.46 6.47
CA THR A 114 -6.11 -14.06 7.87
C THR A 114 -7.30 -14.54 8.69
N GLY A 115 -8.52 -14.17 8.31
CA GLY A 115 -9.72 -14.42 9.09
C GLY A 115 -10.31 -15.83 8.98
N LEU A 116 -10.16 -16.50 7.82
CA LEU A 116 -10.70 -17.86 7.61
C LEU A 116 -9.65 -18.97 7.72
N THR A 117 -8.36 -18.63 7.78
CA THR A 117 -7.28 -19.61 7.86
C THR A 117 -6.41 -19.39 9.10
N LEU A 118 -5.61 -18.32 9.14
CA LEU A 118 -4.65 -18.09 10.23
C LEU A 118 -5.36 -17.86 11.57
N GLY A 119 -6.48 -17.13 11.60
CA GLY A 119 -7.26 -16.91 12.81
C GLY A 119 -7.75 -18.23 13.43
N PRO A 120 -8.53 -19.04 12.72
CA PRO A 120 -8.98 -20.35 13.19
C PRO A 120 -7.84 -21.25 13.67
N LEU A 121 -6.74 -21.32 12.89
CA LEU A 121 -5.60 -22.19 13.21
C LEU A 121 -4.85 -21.75 14.48
N PHE A 122 -4.60 -20.45 14.65
CA PHE A 122 -3.78 -19.94 15.77
C PHE A 122 -4.58 -19.72 17.05
N PHE A 123 -5.89 -19.49 16.94
CA PHE A 123 -6.75 -19.22 18.10
C PHE A 123 -7.69 -20.38 18.44
N ASN A 124 -7.57 -21.53 17.76
CA ASN A 124 -8.45 -22.69 17.90
C ASN A 124 -9.94 -22.33 17.78
N GLN A 125 -10.25 -21.33 16.94
CA GLN A 125 -11.61 -20.86 16.75
C GLN A 125 -12.36 -21.81 15.80
N PRO A 126 -13.59 -22.26 16.14
CA PRO A 126 -14.38 -23.07 15.24
C PRO A 126 -14.62 -22.35 13.90
N PHE A 127 -14.41 -23.04 12.78
CA PHE A 127 -14.51 -22.44 11.45
C PHE A 127 -15.87 -21.77 11.19
N ALA A 128 -16.97 -22.39 11.64
CA ALA A 128 -18.31 -21.81 11.48
C ALA A 128 -18.47 -20.46 12.19
N VAL A 129 -17.84 -20.30 13.36
CA VAL A 129 -17.85 -19.04 14.12
C VAL A 129 -16.98 -18.00 13.42
N ALA A 130 -15.80 -18.41 12.94
CA ALA A 130 -14.92 -17.55 12.17
C ALA A 130 -15.61 -17.04 10.90
N LEU A 131 -16.25 -17.93 10.13
CA LEU A 131 -17.00 -17.59 8.93
C LEU A 131 -18.14 -16.61 9.22
N ALA A 132 -18.94 -16.85 10.26
CA ALA A 132 -20.04 -15.98 10.64
C ALA A 132 -19.56 -14.57 11.01
N GLY A 133 -18.45 -14.44 11.75
CA GLY A 133 -17.84 -13.15 12.08
C GLY A 133 -17.14 -12.50 10.89
N GLN A 134 -16.59 -13.30 9.97
CA GLN A 134 -15.83 -12.81 8.83
C GLN A 134 -16.71 -12.13 7.78
N VAL A 135 -17.97 -12.56 7.59
CA VAL A 135 -18.87 -11.93 6.60
C VAL A 135 -19.08 -10.43 6.86
N PRO A 136 -19.55 -9.98 8.04
CA PRO A 136 -19.72 -8.55 8.31
C PRO A 136 -18.37 -7.81 8.36
N PHE A 137 -17.31 -8.46 8.84
CA PHE A 137 -15.95 -7.90 8.81
C PHE A 137 -15.50 -7.59 7.37
N THR A 138 -15.66 -8.56 6.47
CA THR A 138 -15.24 -8.47 5.07
C THR A 138 -16.05 -7.42 4.32
N ALA A 139 -17.35 -7.30 4.62
CA ALA A 139 -18.19 -6.26 4.04
C ALA A 139 -17.69 -4.85 4.39
N LEU A 140 -17.34 -4.60 5.66
CA LEU A 140 -16.76 -3.33 6.11
C LEU A 140 -15.37 -3.10 5.50
N HIS A 141 -14.54 -4.14 5.47
CA HIS A 141 -13.20 -4.08 4.92
C HIS A 141 -13.23 -3.77 3.41
N LEU A 142 -14.13 -4.41 2.66
CA LEU A 142 -14.38 -4.12 1.24
C LEU A 142 -14.83 -2.69 1.04
N LEU A 143 -15.80 -2.20 1.81
CA LEU A 143 -16.29 -0.82 1.69
C LEU A 143 -15.13 0.18 1.86
N GLY A 144 -14.32 0.01 2.90
CA GLY A 144 -13.15 0.85 3.16
C GLY A 144 -12.10 0.77 2.06
N ASN A 145 -11.63 -0.44 1.75
CA ASN A 145 -10.56 -0.65 0.79
C ASN A 145 -10.95 -0.25 -0.63
N VAL A 146 -12.15 -0.58 -1.08
CA VAL A 146 -12.63 -0.25 -2.42
C VAL A 146 -12.86 1.24 -2.56
N GLY A 147 -13.50 1.88 -1.56
CA GLY A 147 -13.71 3.32 -1.55
C GLY A 147 -12.39 4.09 -1.59
N LEU A 148 -11.47 3.78 -0.67
CA LEU A 148 -10.15 4.42 -0.64
C LEU A 148 -9.35 4.13 -1.91
N ALA A 149 -9.38 2.89 -2.43
CA ALA A 149 -8.69 2.55 -3.66
C ALA A 149 -9.21 3.34 -4.87
N PHE A 150 -10.53 3.47 -5.01
CA PHE A 150 -11.14 4.15 -6.13
C PHE A 150 -10.80 5.65 -6.13
N PHE A 151 -10.92 6.31 -4.98
CA PHE A 151 -10.75 7.76 -4.87
C PHE A 151 -9.31 8.19 -4.60
N VAL A 152 -8.59 7.50 -3.71
CA VAL A 152 -7.28 7.95 -3.20
C VAL A 152 -6.12 7.43 -4.06
N SER A 153 -6.14 6.18 -4.50
CA SER A 153 -5.00 5.59 -5.23
C SER A 153 -4.66 6.31 -6.55
N PRO A 154 -5.61 6.78 -7.37
CA PRO A 154 -5.30 7.61 -8.54
C PRO A 154 -4.60 8.92 -8.18
N LEU A 155 -5.03 9.56 -7.08
CA LEU A 155 -4.47 10.81 -6.59
C LEU A 155 -3.04 10.62 -6.09
N VAL A 156 -2.81 9.57 -5.29
CA VAL A 156 -1.45 9.18 -4.84
C VAL A 156 -0.58 8.89 -6.06
N ASN A 157 -1.07 8.12 -7.03
CA ASN A 157 -0.33 7.83 -8.26
C ASN A 157 0.03 9.10 -9.05
N LYS A 158 -0.91 10.06 -9.17
CA LYS A 158 -0.66 11.34 -9.82
C LYS A 158 0.42 12.12 -9.05
N TRP A 159 0.30 12.20 -7.74
CA TRP A 159 1.25 12.90 -6.88
C TRP A 159 2.67 12.32 -6.95
N ILE A 160 2.84 11.00 -6.86
CA ILE A 160 4.16 10.35 -7.02
C ILE A 160 4.69 10.45 -8.45
N SER A 161 3.82 10.77 -9.43
CA SER A 161 4.20 10.91 -10.83
C SER A 161 4.78 12.27 -11.18
N THR A 162 4.39 13.31 -10.47
CA THR A 162 4.90 14.67 -10.69
C THR A 162 6.37 14.77 -10.25
N PRO A 163 7.27 15.43 -11.00
CA PRO A 163 8.62 15.75 -10.51
C PRO A 163 8.59 16.74 -9.34
N LEU A 164 9.57 16.71 -8.43
CA LEU A 164 9.72 17.79 -7.45
C LEU A 164 10.30 19.04 -8.13
N ALA A 165 10.05 20.23 -7.57
CA ALA A 165 10.62 21.48 -8.09
C ALA A 165 12.16 21.47 -8.10
N VAL A 166 12.77 20.87 -7.07
CA VAL A 166 14.23 20.66 -6.99
C VAL A 166 14.76 19.75 -8.11
N ASP A 167 13.95 18.80 -8.59
CA ASP A 167 14.33 17.94 -9.72
C ASP A 167 14.32 18.72 -11.04
N LYS A 168 13.48 19.76 -11.15
CA LYS A 168 13.41 20.62 -12.33
C LYS A 168 14.58 21.61 -12.40
N SER A 169 15.02 22.15 -11.26
CA SER A 169 16.13 23.11 -11.24
C SER A 169 17.47 22.46 -11.60
N PHE A 170 17.70 21.20 -11.21
CA PHE A 170 18.90 20.44 -11.63
C PHE A 170 18.89 20.05 -13.11
N ALA A 171 17.73 19.94 -13.75
CA ALA A 171 17.62 19.63 -15.17
C ALA A 171 17.89 20.84 -16.08
N LEU A 172 17.89 22.06 -15.53
CA LEU A 172 18.06 23.31 -16.27
C LEU A 172 19.47 23.92 -16.17
N THR A 173 20.37 23.31 -15.40
CA THR A 173 21.79 23.69 -15.36
C THR A 173 22.62 22.72 -16.20
N PRO A 174 22.91 23.02 -17.49
CA PRO A 174 24.03 22.37 -18.15
C PRO A 174 25.33 22.75 -17.39
N PRO A 175 26.34 21.86 -17.32
CA PRO A 175 27.63 22.24 -16.75
C PRO A 175 28.18 23.42 -17.55
N ALA A 176 28.35 24.55 -16.86
CA ALA A 176 29.05 25.70 -17.40
C ALA A 176 30.51 25.30 -17.59
N GLY A 177 30.91 25.07 -18.84
CA GLY A 177 32.31 24.85 -19.22
C GLY A 177 32.57 23.49 -19.83
N LEU A 178 32.29 23.36 -21.12
CA LEU A 178 33.07 22.59 -22.10
C LEU A 178 32.47 22.85 -23.49
N GLN A 179 32.51 24.12 -23.92
CA GLN A 179 32.60 24.38 -25.36
C GLN A 179 34.06 24.18 -25.71
N LEU A 180 34.41 22.96 -26.15
CA LEU A 180 35.68 22.74 -26.82
C LEU A 180 35.61 23.47 -28.16
N ASP A 181 36.46 24.48 -28.28
CA ASP A 181 36.81 25.17 -29.51
C ASP A 181 37.14 24.14 -30.58
N GLN A 182 36.27 24.02 -31.60
CA GLN A 182 36.58 23.28 -32.81
C GLN A 182 37.32 24.23 -33.75
N ARG A 183 38.65 24.24 -33.64
CA ARG A 183 39.55 24.63 -34.73
C ARG A 183 40.20 23.40 -35.32
#